data_AF-X1H3J0-F1
#
_entry.id   AF-X1H3J0-F1
#
_cell.length_a   1.000
_cell.length_b   1.000
_cell.length_c   1.000
_cell.angle_alpha   90.00
_cell.angle_beta   90.00
_cell.angle_gamma   90.00
#
_symmetry.space_group_name_H-M   'P 1'
#
loop_
_entity.id
_entity.type
_entity.pdbx_description
1 polymer ?
#
loop_
_entity_poly.entity_id
_entity_poly.type
_entity_poly.pdbx_seq_one_letter_code
_entity_poly.pdbx_strand_id
1 'polypeptide(L)'
;MALARHTPALTGDIKIRALASDSALLQHLGDAITALTNESQWEPVGDSVADVIAACKATVESWYSDMLVGQITSFVGPAPSGWLELDGSTHAQGDYPELFDKLPSAWVSGTDFTLPDVEDTFLAGVGAGGTAGASGGANTHVLTEAELPAHTHTYTMPVAAPDTIGAGPPVPSVATVTPATPTGSAGSGNAHENMPSYLALVVAVFAGRA
;
A
#
# COMPACT_ATOMS: atom_id res chain seq x y z
N MET A 1 -3.10 -4.40 -34.71
CA MET A 1 -4.21 -4.84 -33.85
C MET A 1 -5.30 -5.30 -34.77
N ALA A 2 -5.73 -6.56 -34.65
CA ALA A 2 -6.80 -7.08 -35.49
C ALA A 2 -8.18 -6.66 -34.93
N LEU A 3 -9.16 -6.41 -35.80
CA LEU A 3 -10.49 -5.90 -35.48
C LEU A 3 -11.55 -6.96 -35.75
N ALA A 4 -12.42 -7.26 -34.78
CA ALA A 4 -13.43 -8.31 -34.92
C ALA A 4 -14.53 -7.92 -35.93
N ARG A 5 -14.79 -8.74 -36.97
CA ARG A 5 -15.96 -8.57 -37.87
C ARG A 5 -17.00 -9.67 -37.71
N HIS A 6 -18.26 -9.26 -37.68
CA HIS A 6 -19.43 -10.14 -37.83
C HIS A 6 -19.54 -10.63 -39.28
N THR A 7 -19.80 -11.90 -39.48
CA THR A 7 -19.72 -12.60 -40.77
C THR A 7 -20.90 -12.41 -41.75
N PRO A 8 -22.15 -12.12 -41.35
CA PRO A 8 -23.24 -11.90 -42.30
C PRO A 8 -23.25 -10.49 -42.91
N ALA A 9 -23.83 -10.38 -44.11
CA ALA A 9 -24.04 -9.12 -44.80
C ALA A 9 -24.89 -8.15 -43.94
N LEU A 10 -24.32 -6.99 -43.61
CA LEU A 10 -25.00 -5.93 -42.87
C LEU A 10 -26.17 -5.41 -43.72
N THR A 11 -27.39 -5.84 -43.38
CA THR A 11 -28.63 -5.37 -44.00
C THR A 11 -29.34 -4.41 -43.03
N GLY A 12 -29.60 -3.17 -43.45
CA GLY A 12 -30.27 -2.16 -42.62
C GLY A 12 -29.84 -0.72 -42.89
N ASP A 13 -30.42 0.23 -42.14
CA ASP A 13 -30.10 1.65 -42.23
C ASP A 13 -28.68 1.96 -41.72
N ILE A 14 -27.94 2.78 -42.46
CA ILE A 14 -26.69 3.36 -41.98
C ILE A 14 -27.01 4.33 -40.82
N LYS A 15 -26.41 4.10 -39.65
CA LYS A 15 -26.53 5.00 -38.50
C LYS A 15 -25.22 5.77 -38.31
N ILE A 16 -25.28 7.10 -38.44
CA ILE A 16 -24.16 8.00 -38.15
C ILE A 16 -24.15 8.29 -36.65
N ARG A 17 -22.99 8.17 -35.99
CA ARG A 17 -22.80 8.52 -34.58
C ARG A 17 -21.62 9.48 -34.44
N ALA A 18 -21.80 10.54 -33.65
CA ALA A 18 -20.70 11.41 -33.24
C ALA A 18 -19.96 10.77 -32.06
N LEU A 19 -18.64 10.75 -32.13
CA LEU A 19 -17.75 10.34 -31.04
C LEU A 19 -16.94 11.56 -30.62
N ALA A 20 -16.85 11.81 -29.30
CA ALA A 20 -15.97 12.83 -28.74
C ALA A 20 -14.77 12.13 -28.09
N SER A 21 -13.56 12.60 -28.38
CA SER A 21 -12.36 12.20 -27.65
C SER A 21 -11.57 13.44 -27.24
N ASP A 22 -10.70 13.27 -26.26
CA ASP A 22 -9.68 14.25 -25.94
C ASP A 22 -8.79 14.51 -27.17
N SER A 23 -8.32 15.75 -27.33
CA SER A 23 -7.43 16.15 -28.42
C SER A 23 -6.10 15.40 -28.43
N ALA A 24 -5.59 14.99 -27.26
CA ALA A 24 -4.38 14.19 -27.12
C ALA A 24 -4.56 12.77 -27.68
N LEU A 25 -5.80 12.27 -27.75
CA LEU A 25 -6.13 10.94 -28.26
C LEU A 25 -6.42 10.93 -29.76
N LEU A 26 -6.48 12.10 -30.41
CA LEU A 26 -6.92 12.21 -31.81
C LEU A 26 -6.03 11.44 -32.78
N GLN A 27 -4.71 11.41 -32.55
CA GLN A 27 -3.76 10.66 -33.38
C GLN A 27 -4.03 9.15 -33.28
N HIS A 28 -4.28 8.64 -32.07
CA HIS A 28 -4.59 7.24 -31.84
C HIS A 28 -5.95 6.85 -32.41
N LEU A 29 -6.94 7.75 -32.33
CA LEU A 29 -8.25 7.55 -32.93
C LEU A 29 -8.17 7.52 -34.46
N GLY A 30 -7.35 8.40 -35.06
CA GLY A 30 -7.12 8.42 -36.51
C GLY A 30 -6.52 7.11 -37.02
N ASP A 31 -5.53 6.57 -36.31
CA ASP A 31 -4.91 5.28 -36.64
C ASP A 31 -5.92 4.12 -36.51
N ALA A 32 -6.74 4.10 -35.46
CA ALA A 32 -7.77 3.09 -35.26
C ALA A 32 -8.88 3.15 -36.33
N ILE A 33 -9.34 4.36 -36.71
CA ILE A 33 -10.30 4.53 -37.80
C ILE A 33 -9.70 4.09 -39.13
N THR A 34 -8.42 4.38 -39.37
CA THR A 34 -7.71 3.93 -40.57
C THR A 34 -7.63 2.40 -40.61
N ALA A 35 -7.34 1.74 -39.48
CA ALA A 35 -7.35 0.29 -39.38
C ALA A 35 -8.74 -0.33 -39.68
N LEU A 36 -9.83 0.32 -39.24
CA LEU A 36 -11.20 -0.11 -39.58
C LEU A 36 -11.48 -0.09 -41.09
N THR A 37 -10.78 0.75 -41.87
CA THR A 37 -10.98 0.79 -43.33
C THR A 37 -10.26 -0.34 -44.09
N ASN A 38 -9.37 -1.09 -43.45
CA ASN A 38 -8.56 -2.11 -44.10
C ASN A 38 -9.02 -3.52 -43.70
N GLU A 39 -9.69 -4.24 -44.61
CA GLU A 39 -10.23 -5.59 -44.35
C GLU A 39 -9.19 -6.62 -43.87
N SER A 40 -7.92 -6.46 -44.25
CA SER A 40 -6.83 -7.34 -43.82
C SER A 40 -6.49 -7.23 -42.34
N GLN A 41 -6.92 -6.13 -41.70
CA GLN A 41 -6.81 -5.96 -40.26
C GLN A 41 -7.98 -6.63 -39.53
N TRP A 42 -8.99 -7.18 -40.20
CA TRP A 42 -10.14 -7.75 -39.52
C TRP A 42 -9.98 -9.26 -39.26
N GLU A 43 -10.32 -9.68 -38.04
CA GLU A 43 -10.40 -11.07 -37.63
C GLU A 43 -11.87 -11.54 -37.67
N PRO A 44 -12.17 -12.70 -38.27
CA PRO A 44 -13.51 -13.28 -38.25
C PRO A 44 -13.89 -13.74 -36.83
N VAL A 45 -15.09 -13.38 -36.36
CA VAL A 45 -15.59 -13.76 -35.03
C VAL A 45 -17.00 -14.33 -35.11
N GLY A 46 -17.15 -15.62 -34.78
CA GLY A 46 -18.43 -16.31 -34.61
C GLY A 46 -19.43 -16.10 -35.73
N ASP A 47 -20.68 -16.50 -35.52
CA ASP A 47 -21.78 -16.22 -36.47
C ASP A 47 -22.94 -15.47 -35.80
N SER A 48 -22.83 -15.20 -34.50
CA SER A 48 -23.84 -14.47 -33.74
C SER A 48 -23.36 -13.11 -33.27
N VAL A 49 -24.32 -12.19 -33.08
CA VAL A 49 -24.07 -10.90 -32.44
C VAL A 49 -23.51 -11.07 -31.02
N ALA A 50 -23.89 -12.14 -30.31
CA ALA A 50 -23.37 -12.44 -28.98
C ALA A 50 -21.88 -12.75 -29.00
N ASP A 51 -21.40 -13.49 -30.01
CA ASP A 51 -19.97 -13.81 -30.16
C ASP A 51 -19.15 -12.55 -30.41
N VAL A 52 -19.67 -11.64 -31.24
CA VAL A 52 -19.02 -10.35 -31.53
C VAL A 52 -18.99 -9.46 -30.30
N ILE A 53 -20.08 -9.39 -29.53
CA ILE A 53 -20.12 -8.64 -28.26
C ILE A 53 -19.11 -9.22 -27.27
N ALA A 54 -19.04 -10.55 -27.14
CA ALA A 54 -18.09 -11.21 -26.25
C ALA A 54 -16.63 -10.92 -26.64
N ALA A 55 -16.28 -11.01 -27.93
CA ALA A 55 -14.93 -10.72 -28.41
C ALA A 55 -14.55 -9.24 -28.26
N CYS A 56 -15.47 -8.31 -28.55
CA CYS A 56 -15.25 -6.88 -28.33
C CYS A 56 -15.04 -6.58 -26.84
N LYS A 57 -15.87 -7.19 -25.97
CA LYS A 57 -15.73 -7.06 -24.52
C LYS A 57 -14.39 -7.59 -24.04
N ALA A 58 -13.99 -8.80 -24.46
CA ALA A 58 -12.69 -9.37 -24.13
C ALA A 58 -11.51 -8.50 -24.61
N THR A 59 -11.63 -7.91 -25.80
CA THR A 59 -10.63 -6.98 -26.32
C THR A 59 -10.52 -5.75 -25.43
N VAL A 60 -11.65 -5.10 -25.10
CA VAL A 60 -11.66 -3.93 -24.22
C VAL A 60 -11.14 -4.27 -22.83
N GLU A 61 -11.57 -5.38 -22.24
CA GLU A 61 -11.13 -5.84 -20.93
C GLU A 61 -9.63 -6.13 -20.91
N SER A 62 -9.07 -6.74 -21.96
CA SER A 62 -7.61 -7.00 -22.04
C SER A 62 -6.76 -5.72 -22.02
N TRP A 63 -7.30 -4.61 -22.54
CA TRP A 63 -6.57 -3.34 -22.58
C TRP A 63 -6.52 -2.66 -21.22
N TYR A 64 -7.61 -2.79 -20.46
CA TYR A 64 -7.68 -2.24 -19.12
C TYR A 64 -7.06 -3.19 -18.10
N SER A 65 -7.13 -4.51 -18.29
CA SER A 65 -6.60 -5.49 -17.34
C SER A 65 -5.08 -5.40 -17.23
N ASP A 66 -4.35 -5.33 -18.34
CA ASP A 66 -2.88 -5.34 -18.32
C ASP A 66 -2.28 -4.13 -17.59
N MET A 67 -2.97 -2.99 -17.61
CA MET A 67 -2.55 -1.79 -16.88
C MET A 67 -2.85 -1.89 -15.38
N LEU A 68 -3.89 -2.65 -15.02
CA LEU A 68 -4.36 -2.78 -13.64
C LEU A 68 -3.73 -3.97 -12.93
N VAL A 69 -3.28 -5.01 -13.65
CA VAL A 69 -2.67 -6.21 -13.03
C VAL A 69 -1.45 -5.81 -12.21
N GLY A 70 -1.46 -6.18 -10.94
CA GLY A 70 -0.45 -5.78 -9.95
C GLY A 70 -0.74 -4.44 -9.24
N GLN A 71 -1.81 -3.73 -9.61
CA GLN A 71 -2.25 -2.54 -8.87
C GLN A 71 -2.88 -2.96 -7.54
N ILE A 72 -2.52 -2.25 -6.48
CA ILE A 72 -3.12 -2.38 -5.16
C ILE A 72 -4.16 -1.27 -4.97
N THR A 73 -5.32 -1.63 -4.42
CA THR A 73 -6.35 -0.67 -4.00
C THR A 73 -7.02 -1.12 -2.70
N SER A 74 -7.88 -0.25 -2.16
CA SER A 74 -8.61 -0.46 -0.92
C SER A 74 -10.12 -0.60 -1.13
N PHE A 75 -10.77 -1.45 -0.35
CA PHE A 75 -12.20 -1.72 -0.35
C PHE A 75 -12.79 -1.57 1.06
N VAL A 76 -14.04 -1.11 1.13
CA VAL A 76 -14.78 -0.99 2.41
C VAL A 76 -15.27 -2.36 2.92
N GLY A 77 -15.36 -3.34 2.02
CA GLY A 77 -15.74 -4.72 2.34
C GLY A 77 -14.82 -5.70 1.59
N PRO A 78 -15.21 -6.99 1.51
CA PRO A 78 -14.41 -8.00 0.84
C PRO A 78 -14.06 -7.62 -0.59
N ALA A 79 -12.86 -7.99 -1.04
CA ALA A 79 -12.42 -7.70 -2.38
C ALA A 79 -13.34 -8.41 -3.41
N PRO A 80 -13.75 -7.73 -4.49
CA PRO A 80 -14.58 -8.35 -5.51
C PRO A 80 -13.77 -9.36 -6.33
N SER A 81 -14.47 -10.25 -7.04
CA SER A 81 -13.84 -11.20 -7.96
C SER A 81 -12.90 -10.51 -8.96
N GLY A 82 -11.75 -11.12 -9.23
CA GLY A 82 -10.64 -10.49 -9.99
C GLY A 82 -9.58 -9.82 -9.11
N TRP A 83 -9.82 -9.70 -7.81
CA TRP A 83 -8.89 -9.16 -6.82
C TRP A 83 -8.50 -10.23 -5.80
N LEU A 84 -7.24 -10.19 -5.37
CA LEU A 84 -6.69 -11.04 -4.33
C LEU A 84 -6.34 -10.17 -3.13
N GLU A 85 -6.86 -10.52 -1.95
CA GLU A 85 -6.57 -9.79 -0.72
C GLU A 85 -5.10 -9.98 -0.32
N LEU A 86 -4.51 -8.93 0.27
CA LEU A 86 -3.15 -8.98 0.79
C LEU A 86 -3.19 -9.53 2.24
N ASP A 87 -3.51 -10.82 2.36
CA ASP A 87 -3.81 -11.52 3.62
C ASP A 87 -2.78 -12.62 3.96
N GLY A 88 -1.64 -12.65 3.26
CA GLY A 88 -0.64 -13.70 3.42
C GLY A 88 -0.91 -14.98 2.61
N SER A 89 -1.98 -15.03 1.81
CA SER A 89 -2.32 -16.19 0.98
C SER A 89 -1.28 -16.48 -0.10
N THR A 90 -1.21 -17.76 -0.48
CA THR A 90 -0.30 -18.26 -1.53
C THR A 90 -1.10 -18.75 -2.73
N HIS A 91 -0.64 -18.39 -3.91
CA HIS A 91 -1.28 -18.69 -5.19
C HIS A 91 -0.27 -19.25 -6.19
N ALA A 92 -0.75 -20.06 -7.14
CA ALA A 92 0.09 -20.63 -8.18
C ALA A 92 0.26 -19.67 -9.37
N GLN A 93 1.44 -19.66 -9.98
CA GLN A 93 1.69 -18.95 -11.25
C GLN A 93 0.72 -19.39 -12.36
N GLY A 94 0.30 -20.66 -12.34
CA GLY A 94 -0.62 -21.19 -13.34
C GLY A 94 -1.99 -20.53 -13.32
N ASP A 95 -2.45 -20.09 -12.15
CA ASP A 95 -3.76 -19.44 -11.98
C ASP A 95 -3.69 -17.96 -12.39
N TYR A 96 -2.59 -17.28 -12.01
CA TYR A 96 -2.39 -15.83 -12.23
C TYR A 96 -1.04 -15.50 -12.89
N PRO A 97 -0.80 -15.92 -14.14
CA PRO A 97 0.50 -15.76 -14.80
C PRO A 97 0.87 -14.30 -15.05
N GLU A 98 -0.10 -13.45 -15.41
CA GLU A 98 0.16 -12.02 -15.64
C GLU A 98 0.54 -11.29 -14.36
N LEU A 99 -0.09 -11.65 -13.24
CA LEU A 99 0.26 -11.09 -11.95
C LEU A 99 1.67 -11.54 -11.54
N PHE A 100 1.96 -12.83 -11.64
CA PHE A 100 3.24 -13.43 -11.30
C PHE A 100 4.42 -12.69 -11.94
N ASP A 101 4.32 -12.37 -13.24
CA ASP A 101 5.35 -11.66 -14.00
C ASP A 101 5.63 -10.22 -13.50
N LYS A 102 4.72 -9.64 -12.71
CA LYS A 102 4.83 -8.29 -12.15
C LYS A 102 5.29 -8.27 -10.69
N LEU A 103 5.28 -9.40 -10.00
CA LEU A 103 5.53 -9.43 -8.57
C LEU A 103 7.02 -9.23 -8.23
N PRO A 104 7.33 -8.59 -7.08
CA PRO A 104 8.69 -8.58 -6.56
C PRO A 104 9.19 -10.00 -6.33
N SER A 105 10.47 -10.25 -6.61
CA SER A 105 11.08 -11.58 -6.40
C SER A 105 11.01 -12.05 -4.94
N ALA A 106 10.84 -11.12 -3.99
CA ALA A 106 10.67 -11.44 -2.57
C ALA A 106 9.34 -12.16 -2.26
N TRP A 107 8.35 -12.03 -3.14
CA TRP A 107 7.02 -12.64 -2.98
C TRP A 107 6.89 -13.94 -3.78
N VAL A 108 7.89 -14.27 -4.60
CA VAL A 108 7.88 -15.43 -5.48
C VAL A 108 8.67 -16.57 -4.85
N SER A 109 8.08 -17.77 -4.82
CA SER A 109 8.69 -19.00 -4.32
C SER A 109 8.50 -20.13 -5.33
N GLY A 110 9.49 -20.30 -6.21
CA GLY A 110 9.44 -21.32 -7.26
C GLY A 110 8.37 -20.98 -8.31
N THR A 111 7.34 -21.83 -8.42
CA THR A 111 6.19 -21.64 -9.32
C THR A 111 4.98 -21.01 -8.64
N ASP A 112 5.11 -20.66 -7.37
CA ASP A 112 4.05 -20.05 -6.57
C ASP A 112 4.49 -18.65 -6.11
N PHE A 113 3.53 -17.87 -5.64
CA PHE A 113 3.78 -16.58 -5.01
C PHE A 113 2.92 -16.41 -3.77
N THR A 114 3.47 -15.74 -2.78
CA THR A 114 2.80 -15.42 -1.51
C THR A 114 2.61 -13.91 -1.44
N LEU A 115 1.35 -13.48 -1.34
CA LEU A 115 1.06 -12.07 -1.12
C LEU A 115 1.45 -11.70 0.31
N PRO A 116 1.91 -10.46 0.56
CA PRO A 116 2.16 -10.03 1.93
C PRO A 116 0.85 -9.95 2.70
N ASP A 117 0.90 -10.25 3.99
CA ASP A 117 -0.16 -9.90 4.93
C ASP A 117 0.01 -8.42 5.30
N VAL A 118 -0.97 -7.60 4.93
CA VAL A 118 -1.00 -6.17 5.25
C VAL A 118 -2.08 -5.80 6.24
N GLU A 119 -2.66 -6.79 6.94
CA GLU A 119 -3.49 -6.52 8.10
C GLU A 119 -2.68 -5.73 9.14
N ASP A 120 -3.31 -4.71 9.72
CA ASP A 120 -2.68 -3.75 10.63
C ASP A 120 -1.36 -3.11 10.11
N THR A 121 -1.19 -3.01 8.78
CA THR A 121 0.03 -2.48 8.16
C THR A 121 -0.24 -1.18 7.39
N PHE A 122 0.61 -0.18 7.58
CA PHE A 122 0.58 1.05 6.80
C PHE A 122 1.36 0.90 5.49
N LEU A 123 0.74 1.22 4.36
CA LEU A 123 1.40 1.20 3.05
C LEU A 123 2.32 2.41 2.87
N ALA A 124 3.61 2.15 2.71
CA ALA A 124 4.62 3.16 2.46
C ALA A 124 5.12 3.09 1.01
N GLY A 125 5.21 4.26 0.37
CA GLY A 125 5.86 4.37 -0.95
C GLY A 125 7.35 4.02 -0.86
N VAL A 126 7.88 3.38 -1.90
CA VAL A 126 9.29 3.00 -1.96
C VAL A 126 10.16 4.26 -2.11
N GLY A 127 11.04 4.50 -1.13
CA GLY A 127 12.02 5.59 -1.15
C GLY A 127 13.32 5.22 -1.90
N ALA A 128 14.22 6.20 -2.06
CA ALA A 128 15.53 5.97 -2.67
C ALA A 128 16.35 4.96 -1.85
N GLY A 129 16.69 3.83 -2.47
CA GLY A 129 17.41 2.72 -1.82
C GLY A 129 16.52 1.69 -1.11
N GLY A 130 15.20 1.87 -1.13
CA GLY A 130 14.24 0.86 -0.67
C GLY A 130 13.97 -0.21 -1.72
N THR A 131 13.59 -1.40 -1.28
CA THR A 131 13.11 -2.50 -2.12
C THR A 131 11.60 -2.60 -2.04
N ALA A 132 10.92 -2.67 -3.19
CA ALA A 132 9.48 -2.92 -3.24
C ALA A 132 9.17 -4.26 -2.54
N GLY A 133 8.13 -4.25 -1.70
CA GLY A 133 7.73 -5.42 -0.91
C GLY A 133 8.47 -5.62 0.41
N ALA A 134 9.38 -4.72 0.80
CA ALA A 134 9.94 -4.72 2.15
C ALA A 134 8.90 -4.24 3.18
N SER A 135 8.90 -4.86 4.37
CA SER A 135 8.04 -4.49 5.51
C SER A 135 8.88 -4.06 6.71
N GLY A 136 8.27 -3.34 7.65
CA GLY A 136 8.90 -2.87 8.88
C GLY A 136 7.96 -2.01 9.72
N GLY A 137 8.48 -1.48 10.84
CA GLY A 137 7.69 -0.72 11.81
C GLY A 137 7.08 -1.60 12.90
N ALA A 138 6.39 -0.95 13.85
CA ALA A 138 5.71 -1.63 14.95
C ALA A 138 4.48 -0.82 15.39
N ASN A 139 3.34 -1.49 15.50
CA ASN A 139 2.10 -0.89 16.02
C ASN A 139 2.19 -0.66 17.53
N THR A 140 2.86 -1.55 18.26
CA THR A 140 3.16 -1.36 19.67
C THR A 140 4.66 -1.18 19.87
N HIS A 141 5.08 -0.13 20.56
CA HIS A 141 6.49 0.16 20.82
C HIS A 141 6.79 0.24 22.32
N VAL A 142 7.92 -0.34 22.74
CA VAL A 142 8.43 -0.23 24.12
C VAL A 142 9.47 0.86 24.14
N LEU A 143 9.16 1.97 24.81
CA LEU A 143 10.11 3.06 24.96
C LEU A 143 11.26 2.65 25.90
N THR A 144 12.47 2.55 25.36
CA THR A 144 13.67 2.24 26.15
C THR A 144 14.35 3.51 26.66
N GLU A 145 15.19 3.38 27.69
CA GLU A 145 15.98 4.53 28.19
C GLU A 145 16.89 5.14 27.10
N ALA A 146 17.35 4.33 26.14
CA ALA A 146 18.17 4.79 25.02
C ALA A 146 17.39 5.65 24.01
N GLU A 147 16.07 5.61 24.03
CA GLU A 147 15.19 6.40 23.16
C GLU A 147 14.75 7.73 23.82
N LEU A 148 15.08 7.93 25.10
CA LEU A 148 14.86 9.19 25.79
C LEU A 148 15.98 10.20 25.47
N PRO A 149 15.66 11.49 25.29
CA PRO A 149 16.68 12.54 25.21
C PRO A 149 17.57 12.54 26.45
N ALA A 150 18.88 12.68 26.23
CA ALA A 150 19.85 12.78 27.33
C ALA A 150 19.52 13.98 28.23
N HIS A 151 19.30 13.73 29.51
CA HIS A 151 19.04 14.74 30.52
C HIS A 151 19.65 14.32 31.87
N THR A 152 19.93 15.30 32.75
CA THR A 152 20.53 15.05 34.06
C THR A 152 19.80 15.83 35.14
N HIS A 153 19.55 15.22 36.29
CA HIS A 153 19.11 15.91 37.49
C HIS A 153 20.16 15.79 38.58
N THR A 154 20.26 16.86 39.38
CA THR A 154 21.08 16.88 40.59
C THR A 154 20.18 17.14 41.78
N TYR A 155 20.32 16.33 42.82
CA TYR A 155 19.67 16.57 44.09
C TYR A 155 20.69 17.00 45.15
N THR A 156 20.29 17.98 45.95
CA THR A 156 21.06 18.43 47.12
C THR A 156 20.27 18.07 48.37
N MET A 157 20.81 17.15 49.17
CA MET A 157 20.27 16.81 50.49
C MET A 157 20.42 18.00 51.45
N PRO A 158 19.34 18.49 52.10
CA PRO A 158 19.46 19.39 53.24
C PRO A 158 20.00 18.60 54.44
N VAL A 159 21.12 19.04 55.01
CA VAL A 159 21.65 18.47 56.25
C VAL A 159 21.30 19.43 57.39
N ALA A 160 20.56 18.91 58.37
CA ALA A 160 20.34 19.62 59.62
C ALA A 160 21.67 19.70 60.38
N ALA A 161 22.11 20.91 60.70
CA ALA A 161 23.31 21.15 61.49
C ALA A 161 22.96 22.09 62.65
N PRO A 162 23.57 21.93 63.84
CA PRO A 162 23.32 22.85 64.93
C PRO A 162 23.84 24.25 64.56
N ASP A 163 23.00 25.27 64.77
CA ASP A 163 23.37 26.67 64.58
C ASP A 163 23.58 27.34 65.93
N THR A 164 24.76 27.92 66.12
CA THR A 164 25.14 28.60 67.35
C THR A 164 24.73 30.08 67.27
N ILE A 165 23.46 30.36 67.52
CA ILE A 165 22.96 31.74 67.68
C ILE A 165 23.30 32.21 69.11
N GLY A 166 24.55 32.63 69.32
CA GLY A 166 25.01 33.20 70.59
C GLY A 166 25.02 32.22 71.78
N ALA A 167 25.05 32.75 73.01
CA ALA A 167 25.21 32.01 74.26
C ALA A 167 23.91 31.31 74.74
N GLY A 168 23.23 30.58 73.86
CA GLY A 168 22.04 29.77 74.15
C GLY A 168 22.18 28.32 73.67
N PRO A 169 21.28 27.41 74.08
CA PRO A 169 21.24 26.06 73.54
C PRO A 169 21.04 26.11 72.01
N PRO A 170 21.77 25.28 71.23
CA PRO A 170 21.71 25.31 69.79
C PRO A 170 20.28 25.07 69.29
N VAL A 171 19.81 25.94 68.40
CA VAL A 171 18.55 25.74 67.69
C VAL A 171 18.82 24.95 66.42
N PRO A 172 17.95 24.01 66.02
CA PRO A 172 18.12 23.32 64.74
C PRO A 172 17.99 24.34 63.60
N SER A 173 19.05 24.50 62.80
CA SER A 173 19.02 25.29 61.57
C SER A 173 19.59 24.46 60.40
N VAL A 174 19.30 24.86 59.17
CA VAL A 174 19.75 24.16 57.96
C VAL A 174 20.99 24.90 57.47
N ALA A 175 22.19 24.40 57.79
CA ALA A 175 23.43 25.16 57.58
C ALA A 175 24.39 24.61 56.50
N THR A 176 24.16 23.42 55.91
CA THR A 176 25.12 22.89 54.90
C THR A 176 24.47 22.13 53.75
N VAL A 177 24.88 22.51 52.53
CA VAL A 177 24.54 21.92 51.23
C VAL A 177 25.54 20.77 50.96
N THR A 178 25.05 19.54 50.85
CA THR A 178 25.88 18.39 50.40
C THR A 178 26.15 18.52 48.89
N PRO A 179 27.30 18.03 48.33
CA PRO A 179 27.50 18.07 46.89
C PRO A 179 26.34 17.44 46.12
N ALA A 180 25.96 18.08 45.01
CA ALA A 180 24.95 17.62 44.09
C ALA A 180 25.18 16.14 43.73
N THR A 181 24.23 15.28 44.11
CA THR A 181 24.26 13.86 43.73
C THR A 181 23.46 13.68 42.45
N PRO A 182 24.04 13.08 41.38
CA PRO A 182 23.28 12.75 40.18
C PRO A 182 22.16 11.78 40.53
N THR A 183 20.97 12.01 39.98
CA THR A 183 19.90 11.01 40.06
C THR A 183 20.16 9.87 39.08
N GLY A 184 19.58 8.69 39.32
CA GLY A 184 19.57 7.61 38.34
C GLY A 184 18.63 7.89 37.16
N SER A 185 18.69 7.05 36.13
CA SER A 185 17.70 6.99 35.05
C SER A 185 16.40 6.37 35.56
N ALA A 186 15.27 6.82 35.02
CA ALA A 186 13.97 6.19 35.25
C ALA A 186 13.17 6.15 33.94
N GLY A 187 12.68 4.96 33.61
CA GLY A 187 11.71 4.73 32.55
C GLY A 187 10.78 3.61 32.98
N SER A 188 9.49 3.70 32.66
CA SER A 188 8.55 2.63 33.02
C SER A 188 8.77 1.37 32.21
N GLY A 189 9.41 1.47 31.03
CA GLY A 189 9.61 0.35 30.09
C GLY A 189 8.29 -0.23 29.58
N ASN A 190 7.18 0.48 29.75
CA ASN A 190 5.87 0.01 29.33
C ASN A 190 5.70 0.25 27.83
N ALA A 191 5.10 -0.73 27.17
CA ALA A 191 4.66 -0.60 25.80
C ALA A 191 3.56 0.46 25.67
N HIS A 192 3.56 1.19 24.57
CA HIS A 192 2.47 2.08 24.19
C HIS A 192 2.03 1.81 22.75
N GLU A 193 0.76 2.15 22.47
CA GLU A 193 0.24 2.20 21.11
C GLU A 193 1.02 3.26 20.31
N ASN A 194 1.46 2.89 19.12
CA ASN A 194 2.22 3.74 18.20
C ASN A 194 1.44 3.99 16.90
N MET A 195 0.32 3.27 16.69
CA MET A 195 -0.55 3.46 15.54
C MET A 195 -1.34 4.78 15.67
N PRO A 196 -1.38 5.61 14.61
CA PRO A 196 -2.25 6.78 14.57
C PRO A 196 -3.72 6.37 14.48
N SER A 197 -4.64 7.32 14.72
CA SER A 197 -6.07 7.08 14.45
C SER A 197 -6.28 6.68 12.99
N TYR A 198 -6.99 5.57 12.76
CA TYR A 198 -7.10 4.94 11.45
C TYR A 198 -8.53 4.48 11.14
N LEU A 199 -8.78 4.26 9.85
CA LEU A 199 -9.92 3.52 9.32
C LEU A 199 -9.38 2.30 8.58
N ALA A 200 -9.73 1.11 9.05
CA ALA A 200 -9.34 -0.13 8.38
C ALA A 200 -10.15 -0.33 7.09
N LEU A 201 -9.45 -0.65 6.00
CA LEU A 201 -10.01 -1.02 4.71
C LEU A 201 -9.34 -2.32 4.27
N VAL A 202 -10.07 -3.15 3.53
CA VAL A 202 -9.52 -4.35 2.90
C VAL A 202 -8.60 -3.92 1.77
N VAL A 203 -7.37 -4.42 1.75
CA VAL A 203 -6.40 -4.10 0.70
C VAL A 203 -6.26 -5.31 -0.22
N ALA A 204 -6.37 -5.10 -1.53
CA ALA A 204 -6.27 -6.17 -2.50
C ALA A 204 -5.50 -5.74 -3.76
N VAL A 205 -4.88 -6.73 -4.42
CA VAL A 205 -4.19 -6.58 -5.70
C VAL A 205 -5.05 -7.11 -6.83
N PHE A 206 -5.09 -6.39 -7.95
CA PHE A 206 -5.82 -6.86 -9.12
C PHE A 206 -5.04 -7.97 -9.82
N ALA A 207 -5.69 -9.12 -9.98
CA ALA A 207 -5.11 -10.31 -10.60
C ALA A 207 -5.60 -10.53 -12.04
N GLY A 208 -6.58 -9.73 -12.51
CA GLY A 208 -7.10 -9.78 -13.88
C GLY A 208 -8.01 -10.97 -14.20
N ARG A 209 -8.07 -11.97 -13.32
CA ARG A 209 -8.81 -13.21 -13.50
C ARG A 209 -9.60 -13.56 -12.24
N ALA A 210 -10.81 -14.05 -12.45
CA ALA A 210 -11.75 -14.50 -11.42
C ALA A 210 -11.59 -16.00 -11.15
#